data_AF-A0A2D0H8E4-F1
#
_entry.id   AF-A0A2D0H8E4-F1
#
_cell.length_a   1.000
_cell.length_b   1.000
_cell.length_c   1.000
_cell.angle_alpha   90.00
_cell.angle_beta   90.00
_cell.angle_gamma   90.00
#
_symmetry.space_group_name_H-M   'P 1'
#
loop_
_entity.id
_entity.type
_entity.pdbx_description
1 polymer ?
#
loop_
_entity_poly.entity_id
_entity_poly.type
_entity_poly.pdbx_seq_one_letter_code
_entity_poly.pdbx_strand_id
1 'polypeptide(L)' 'MKLVCSQSDLSTNLSLVSRAVPSRPTHPVLANVLLQADAQTNQVSLTAFDLSLGIRTSFNAEVWQSGAIALP' A
#
# COMPACT_ATOMS: atom_id res chain seq x y z
N MET A 1 8.38 6.69 9.56
CA MET A 1 7.51 5.52 9.38
C MET A 1 8.28 4.29 9.82
N LYS A 2 7.71 3.48 10.72
CA LYS A 2 8.35 2.28 11.27
C LYS A 2 7.25 1.30 11.69
N LEU A 3 7.27 0.09 11.14
CA LEU A 3 6.25 -0.94 11.39
C LEU A 3 6.83 -2.35 11.26
N VAL A 4 6.14 -3.32 11.84
CA VAL A 4 6.35 -4.76 11.65
C VAL A 4 5.02 -5.40 11.28
N CYS A 5 5.01 -6.29 10.29
CA CYS A 5 3.80 -6.99 9.87
C CYS A 5 4.12 -8.42 9.45
N SER A 6 3.08 -9.25 9.32
CA SER A 6 3.23 -10.57 8.72
C SER A 6 3.64 -10.44 7.25
N GLN A 7 4.64 -11.22 6.84
CA GLN A 7 5.04 -11.32 5.44
C GLN A 7 3.86 -11.80 4.56
N SER A 8 3.03 -12.72 5.06
CA SER A 8 1.89 -13.26 4.31
C SER A 8 0.84 -12.19 4.03
N ASP A 9 0.57 -11.34 5.03
CA ASP A 9 -0.44 -10.29 4.92
C ASP A 9 0.04 -9.22 3.95
N LEU A 10 1.30 -8.79 4.07
CA LEU A 10 1.90 -7.85 3.13
C LEU A 10 1.86 -8.40 1.69
N SER A 11 2.31 -9.65 1.48
CA SER A 11 2.34 -10.28 0.15
C SER A 11 0.95 -10.39 -0.47
N THR A 12 -0.04 -10.81 0.33
CA THR A 12 -1.42 -10.98 -0.14
C THR A 12 -2.02 -9.63 -0.52
N ASN A 13 -1.93 -8.64 0.37
CA ASN A 13 -2.50 -7.33 0.14
C ASN A 13 -1.80 -6.57 -1.00
N LEU A 14 -0.48 -6.72 -1.12
CA LEU A 14 0.28 -6.14 -2.22
C LEU A 14 -0.18 -6.72 -3.56
N SER A 15 -0.30 -8.06 -3.66
CA SER A 15 -0.78 -8.73 -4.87
C SER A 15 -2.19 -8.30 -5.28
N LEU A 16 -3.05 -7.96 -4.31
CA LEU A 16 -4.40 -7.46 -4.57
C LEU A 16 -4.37 -6.06 -5.19
N VAL A 17 -3.59 -5.13 -4.62
CA VAL A 17 -3.52 -3.74 -5.09
C VAL A 17 -2.72 -3.61 -6.38
N SER A 18 -1.69 -4.43 -6.60
CA SER A 18 -0.87 -4.38 -7.82
C SER A 18 -1.67 -4.58 -9.11
N ARG A 19 -2.89 -5.15 -9.04
CA ARG A 19 -3.79 -5.23 -10.20
C ARG A 19 -4.30 -3.88 -10.71
N ALA A 20 -4.27 -2.84 -9.88
CA ALA A 20 -4.59 -1.47 -10.27
C ALA A 20 -3.35 -0.64 -10.62
N VAL A 21 -2.15 -1.24 -10.62
CA VAL A 21 -0.94 -0.58 -11.11
C VAL A 21 -0.86 -0.78 -12.63
N PRO A 22 -0.89 0.29 -13.44
CA PRO A 22 -0.81 0.18 -14.89
C PRO A 22 0.56 -0.34 -15.33
N SER A 23 0.59 -1.26 -16.31
CA SER A 23 1.83 -1.82 -16.87
C SER A 23 2.66 -0.81 -17.67
N ARG A 24 2.02 0.27 -18.14
CA ARG A 24 2.64 1.39 -18.88
C ARG A 24 2.07 2.72 -18.34
N PRO A 25 2.53 3.16 -17.16
CA PRO A 25 2.00 4.36 -16.52
C PRO A 25 2.32 5.61 -17.36
N THR A 26 1.34 6.51 -17.49
CA THR A 26 1.53 7.83 -18.11
C THR A 26 2.35 8.76 -17.21
N HIS A 27 2.31 8.56 -15.90
CA HIS A 27 3.03 9.32 -14.89
C HIS A 27 3.79 8.37 -13.97
N PRO A 28 5.10 8.59 -13.68
CA PRO A 28 5.90 7.67 -12.86
C PRO A 28 5.30 7.35 -11.49
N VAL A 29 4.57 8.28 -10.88
CA VAL A 29 3.91 8.07 -9.57
C VAL A 29 2.84 6.97 -9.61
N LEU A 30 2.22 6.73 -10.77
CA LEU A 30 1.20 5.69 -10.95
C LEU A 30 1.81 4.29 -11.06
N ALA A 31 3.14 4.19 -11.20
CA ALA A 31 3.85 2.91 -11.11
C ALA A 31 3.95 2.39 -9.67
N ASN A 32 3.54 3.19 -8.68
CA ASN A 32 3.77 2.91 -7.27
C ASN A 32 2.48 2.49 -6.54
N VAL A 33 2.67 1.83 -5.41
CA VAL A 33 1.67 1.59 -4.39
C VAL A 33 1.91 2.58 -3.24
N LEU A 34 0.85 3.28 -2.82
CA LEU A 34 0.85 4.07 -1.61
C LEU A 34 0.69 3.15 -0.40
N LEU A 35 1.71 3.09 0.46
CA LEU A 35 1.67 2.46 1.78
C LEU A 35 1.42 3.53 2.83
N GLN A 36 0.39 3.33 3.65
CA GLN A 36 0.05 4.19 4.79
C GLN A 36 0.00 3.34 6.05
N ALA A 37 0.81 3.71 7.04
CA ALA A 37 0.85 3.06 8.35
C ALA A 37 0.26 4.00 9.42
N ASP A 38 -0.66 3.47 10.23
CA ASP A 38 -1.35 4.20 11.28
C ASP A 38 -1.20 3.52 12.65
N ALA A 39 -0.48 4.17 13.57
CA ALA A 39 -0.25 3.73 14.93
C ALA A 39 -1.50 3.83 15.84
N GLN A 40 -2.51 4.63 15.49
CA GLN A 40 -3.74 4.72 16.30
C GLN A 40 -4.61 3.48 16.11
N THR A 41 -4.66 2.97 14.88
CA THR A 41 -5.47 1.81 14.51
C THR A 41 -4.68 0.51 14.44
N ASN A 42 -3.33 0.57 14.49
CA ASN A 42 -2.43 -0.56 14.22
C ASN A 42 -2.72 -1.23 12.88
N GLN A 43 -2.94 -0.40 11.85
CA GLN A 43 -3.21 -0.87 10.50
C GLN A 43 -2.24 -0.28 9.49
N VAL A 44 -1.97 -1.08 8.46
CA VAL A 44 -1.37 -0.62 7.21
C VAL A 44 -2.43 -0.70 6.14
N SER A 45 -2.53 0.35 5.32
CA SER A 45 -3.31 0.31 4.09
C SER A 45 -2.42 0.49 2.87
N LEU A 46 -2.73 -0.26 1.82
CA LEU A 46 -2.06 -0.20 0.52
C LEU A 46 -3.07 0.31 -0.50
N THR A 47 -2.64 1.23 -1.37
CA THR A 47 -3.49 1.78 -2.43
C THR A 47 -2.74 1.85 -3.75
N ALA A 48 -3.36 1.38 -4.82
CA ALA A 48 -2.91 1.58 -6.20
C ALA A 48 -4.04 2.22 -7.02
N PHE A 49 -3.68 3.00 -8.04
CA PHE A 49 -4.63 3.79 -8.82
C PHE A 49 -4.10 4.01 -10.25
N ASP A 50 -4.98 3.88 -11.25
CA ASP A 50 -4.63 4.08 -12.67
C ASP A 50 -5.29 5.31 -13.32
N LEU A 51 -5.82 6.24 -12.51
CA LEU A 51 -6.66 7.38 -12.89
C LEU A 51 -8.15 7.08 -13.13
N SER A 52 -8.53 5.81 -13.26
CA SER A 52 -9.93 5.39 -13.47
C SER A 52 -10.44 4.46 -12.37
N LEU A 53 -9.60 3.51 -11.95
CA LEU A 53 -9.86 2.51 -10.92
C LEU A 53 -8.79 2.59 -9.84
N GLY A 54 -9.24 2.54 -8.58
CA GLY A 54 -8.38 2.39 -7.42
C GLY A 54 -8.70 1.13 -6.64
N ILE A 55 -7.67 0.43 -6.17
CA ILE A 55 -7.82 -0.68 -5.22
C ILE A 55 -7.13 -0.27 -3.92
N ARG A 56 -7.87 -0.36 -2.81
CA ARG A 56 -7.34 -0.17 -1.46
C ARG A 56 -7.58 -1.41 -0.63
N THR A 57 -6.56 -1.83 0.10
CA THR A 57 -6.65 -2.91 1.08
C THR A 57 -6.06 -2.47 2.41
N SER A 58 -6.40 -3.16 3.49
CA SER A 58 -5.82 -2.92 4.82
C SER A 58 -5.63 -4.22 5.59
N PHE A 59 -4.62 -4.23 6.45
CA PHE A 59 -4.29 -5.36 7.32
C PHE A 59 -3.66 -4.87 8.62
N ASN A 60 -3.71 -5.72 9.65
CA ASN A 60 -3.14 -5.40 10.95
C ASN A 60 -1.60 -5.45 10.90
N ALA A 61 -0.96 -4.51 11.58
CA ALA A 61 0.48 -4.44 11.72
C ALA A 61 0.84 -3.77 13.05
N GLU A 62 2.01 -4.09 13.60
CA GLU A 62 2.56 -3.35 14.73
C GLU A 62 3.20 -2.06 14.20
N VAL A 63 2.54 -0.91 14.41
CA VAL A 63 2.99 0.37 13.86
C VAL A 63 3.59 1.23 14.99
N TRP A 64 4.91 1.37 14.98
CA TRP A 64 5.63 2.20 15.97
C TRP A 64 5.69 3.68 15.58
N GLN A 65 5.68 3.97 14.29
CA GLN A 65 5.66 5.34 13.79
C GLN A 65 4.81 5.43 12.53
N SER A 66 3.70 6.16 12.62
CA SER A 66 2.83 6.44 11.48
C SER A 66 3.57 7.11 10.33
N GLY A 67 3.01 7.01 9.14
CA GLY A 67 3.54 7.69 7.96
C GLY A 67 2.97 7.14 6.66
N ALA A 68 3.35 7.77 5.57
CA ALA A 68 2.95 7.40 4.22
C ALA A 68 4.15 7.43 3.30
N ILE A 69 4.26 6.46 2.38
CA ILE A 69 5.28 6.44 1.34
C ILE A 69 4.72 5.75 0.08
N ALA A 70 5.15 6.20 -1.10
CA ALA A 70 4.89 5.51 -2.35
C ALA A 70 6.10 4.61 -2.69
N LEU A 71 5.85 3.34 -2.96
CA LEU A 71 6.87 2.33 -3.26
C LEU A 71 6.57 1.69 -4.63
N PRO A 72 7.59 1.42 -5.46
CA PRO A 72 7.42 0.71 -6.73
C PRO A 72 7.04 -0.77 -6.52
#